data_AF-A0A0F9CFN7-F1
#
_entry.id   AF-A0A0F9CFN7-F1
#
_cell.length_a   1.000
_cell.length_b   1.000
_cell.length_c   1.000
_cell.angle_alpha   90.00
_cell.angle_beta   90.00
_cell.angle_gamma   90.00
#
_symmetry.space_group_name_H-M   'P 1'
#
loop_
_entity.id
_entity.type
_entity.pdbx_description
1 polymer ?
#
loop_
_entity_poly.entity_id
_entity_poly.type
_entity_poly.pdbx_seq_one_letter_code
_entity_poly.pdbx_strand_id
1 'polypeptide(L)' 'EKKMAKNRSSNDDRSNSKNPNNPAYQAATDNRSNQLNPNNPKYKEDSEED' A
#
# COMPACT_ATOMS: atom_id res chain seq x y z
N GLU A 1 9.35 -24.27 -22.99
CA GLU A 1 9.09 -24.57 -21.57
C GLU A 1 8.07 -23.56 -21.03
N LYS A 2 6.84 -23.99 -20.74
CA LYS A 2 5.75 -23.11 -20.31
C LYS A 2 5.88 -22.89 -18.81
N LYS A 3 6.30 -21.70 -18.37
CA LYS A 3 6.34 -21.35 -16.93
C LYS A 3 4.95 -21.55 -16.35
N MET A 4 4.75 -22.63 -15.60
CA MET A 4 3.52 -22.82 -14.84
C MET A 4 3.49 -21.66 -13.85
N ALA A 5 2.53 -20.74 -14.04
CA ALA A 5 2.27 -19.69 -13.07
C ALA A 5 2.01 -20.41 -11.75
N LYS A 6 2.94 -20.27 -10.80
CA LYS A 6 2.78 -20.80 -9.46
C LYS A 6 1.49 -20.16 -8.93
N ASN A 7 0.44 -20.96 -8.74
CA ASN A 7 -0.81 -20.48 -8.17
C ASN A 7 -0.45 -19.84 -6.84
N ARG A 8 -0.47 -18.51 -6.78
CA ARG A 8 -0.25 -17.79 -5.53
C ARG A 8 -1.42 -18.16 -4.62
N SER A 9 -1.10 -18.70 -3.46
CA SER A 9 -2.11 -18.91 -2.45
C SER A 9 -2.53 -17.56 -1.86
N SER A 10 -3.72 -17.50 -1.27
CA SER A 10 -4.14 -16.31 -0.52
C SER A 10 -3.15 -15.94 0.59
N ASN A 11 -2.41 -16.93 1.11
CA ASN A 11 -1.35 -16.72 2.09
C ASN A 11 -0.11 -16.04 1.48
N ASP A 12 0.24 -16.36 0.23
CA ASP A 12 1.36 -15.72 -0.47
C ASP A 12 1.06 -14.25 -0.74
N ASP A 13 -0.16 -13.92 -1.18
CA ASP A 13 -0.56 -12.52 -1.42
C ASP A 13 -0.67 -11.73 -0.11
N ARG A 14 -1.19 -12.34 0.96
CA ARG A 14 -1.23 -11.72 2.29
C ARG A 14 0.16 -11.50 2.85
N SER A 15 1.04 -12.48 2.74
CA SER A 15 2.43 -12.38 3.21
C SER A 15 3.18 -11.33 2.42
N ASN A 16 3.01 -11.29 1.09
CA ASN A 16 3.65 -10.28 0.24
C ASN A 16 3.17 -8.87 0.56
N SER A 17 1.87 -8.67 0.76
CA SER A 17 1.30 -7.35 1.10
C SER A 17 1.67 -6.85 2.50
N LYS A 18 2.04 -7.74 3.43
CA LYS A 18 2.47 -7.39 4.79
C LYS A 18 3.97 -7.53 5.04
N ASN A 19 4.75 -7.80 3.99
CA ASN A 19 6.19 -7.94 4.11
C ASN A 19 6.86 -6.56 4.22
N PRO A 20 7.55 -6.23 5.32
CA PRO A 20 8.21 -4.93 5.48
C PRO A 20 9.33 -4.66 4.46
N ASN A 21 9.91 -5.72 3.88
CA ASN A 21 10.91 -5.63 2.82
C ASN A 21 10.27 -5.45 1.43
N ASN A 22 8.94 -5.49 1.31
CA ASN A 22 8.25 -5.20 0.06
C ASN A 22 8.09 -3.67 -0.09
N PRO A 23 8.60 -3.05 -1.18
CA PRO A 23 8.45 -1.61 -1.41
C PRO A 23 6.99 -1.15 -1.45
N ALA A 24 6.07 -2.01 -1.89
CA ALA A 24 4.64 -1.69 -1.91
C ALA A 24 4.05 -1.54 -0.49
N TYR A 25 4.57 -2.27 0.50
CA TYR A 25 4.16 -2.11 1.90
C TYR A 25 4.59 -0.76 2.47
N GLN A 26 5.82 -0.34 2.16
CA GLN A 26 6.34 0.97 2.57
C GLN A 26 5.53 2.11 1.94
N ALA A 27 5.33 2.06 0.62
CA ALA A 27 4.52 3.05 -0.09
C ALA A 27 3.07 3.13 0.46
N ALA A 28 2.45 1.99 0.78
CA ALA A 28 1.13 1.97 1.39
C ALA A 28 1.12 2.64 2.78
N THR A 29 2.17 2.43 3.57
CA THR A 29 2.34 3.03 4.91
C THR A 29 2.53 4.55 4.81
N ASP A 30 3.36 5.01 3.86
CA ASP A 30 3.60 6.43 3.63
C ASP A 30 2.34 7.13 3.13
N ASN A 31 1.63 6.53 2.18
CA ASN A 31 0.36 7.06 1.68
C ASN A 31 -0.66 7.19 2.82
N ARG A 32 -0.77 6.16 3.68
CA ARG A 32 -1.67 6.21 4.83
C ARG A 32 -1.27 7.29 5.83
N SER A 33 0.02 7.47 6.06
CA SER A 33 0.54 8.51 6.96
C SER A 33 0.25 9.90 6.41
N ASN A 34 0.44 10.11 5.11
CA ASN A 34 0.13 11.36 4.41
C ASN A 34 -1.38 11.69 4.47
N GLN A 35 -2.24 10.68 4.34
CA GLN A 35 -3.71 10.82 4.47
C GLN A 35 -4.18 11.09 5.90
N LEU A 36 -3.35 10.86 6.92
CA LEU A 36 -3.73 11.09 8.32
C LEU A 36 -2.96 12.26 8.95
N ASN A 37 -2.06 12.88 8.20
CA ASN A 37 -1.25 13.99 8.66
C ASN A 37 -1.94 15.32 8.31
N PRO A 38 -2.54 16.04 9.26
CA PRO A 38 -3.20 17.33 8.98
C PRO A 38 -2.24 18.44 8.55
N ASN A 39 -0.93 18.24 8.74
CA ASN A 39 0.10 19.15 8.25
C ASN A 39 0.53 18.83 6.81
N ASN A 40 0.11 17.70 6.25
CA ASN A 40 0.38 17.37 4.85
C ASN A 40 -0.58 18.18 3.96
N PRO A 41 -0.10 18.95 2.96
CA PRO A 41 -0.96 19.79 2.12
C PRO A 41 -2.09 19.02 1.43
N LYS A 42 -1.84 17.77 0.99
CA LYS A 42 -2.85 16.92 0.37
C LYS A 42 -3.96 16.47 1.32
N TYR A 43 -3.73 16.50 2.63
CA TYR A 43 -4.78 16.24 3.61
C TYR A 43 -5.85 17.33 3.58
N LYS A 44 -5.44 18.57 3.30
CA LYS A 44 -6.33 19.73 3.34
C LYS A 44 -7.20 19.84 2.10
N GLU A 45 -6.69 19.45 0.94
CA GLU A 45 -7.45 19.40 -0.33
C GLU A 45 -8.73 18.58 -0.17
N ASP A 46 -8.68 17.41 0.48
CA ASP A 46 -9.85 16.56 0.71
C ASP A 46 -10.82 17.12 1.79
N SER A 47 -10.39 18.09 2.60
CA SER A 47 -11.17 18.64 3.74
C SER A 47 -11.79 20.02 3.48
N GLU A 48 -11.39 20.69 2.39
CA GLU A 48 -11.86 22.03 2.02
C GLU A 48 -12.89 22.01 0.88
N GLU A 49 -13.32 20.82 0.42
CA GLU A 49 -14.24 20.61 -0.70
C GLU A 49 -15.67 20.18 -0.23
N ASP A 50 -16.25 20.91 0.73
CA ASP A 50 -17.66 20.78 1.20
C ASP A 50 -18.37 22.16 1.22
#